data_AF-A0A927BAH9-F1
#
_entry.id   AF-A0A927BAH9-F1
#
_cell.length_a   1.000
_cell.length_b   1.000
_cell.length_c   1.000
_cell.angle_alpha   90.00
_cell.angle_beta   90.00
_cell.angle_gamma   90.00
#
_symmetry.space_group_name_H-M   'P 1'
#
loop_
_entity.id
_entity.type
_entity.pdbx_description
1 polymer ?
#
loop_
_entity_poly.entity_id
_entity_poly.type
_entity_poly.pdbx_seq_one_letter_code
_entity_poly.pdbx_strand_id
1 'polypeptide(L)'
;MGTWGSGNFDSDDALDYLSDIANPLVEKLMEVVENPELADADEESNHCMAAVEILTMLSQYYSDTRLNPQFVADCRRTVLTQWDETIDELDPDPDYKVARRQVMEQSFDKLLAVVKHWQ
;
A
#
# COMPACT_ATOMS: atom_id res chain seq x y z
N MET A 1 -20.09 8.03 -23.99
CA MET A 1 -18.99 8.13 -24.97
C MET A 1 -17.74 8.10 -24.15
N GLY A 2 -16.85 7.13 -24.38
CA GLY A 2 -15.64 6.99 -23.59
C GLY A 2 -14.58 8.04 -23.92
N THR A 3 -13.56 8.16 -23.07
CA THR A 3 -12.42 9.05 -23.28
C THR A 3 -11.48 8.45 -24.33
N TRP A 4 -10.98 9.28 -25.25
CA TRP A 4 -9.99 8.88 -26.28
C TRP A 4 -8.91 9.95 -26.39
N GLY A 5 -7.85 9.84 -25.59
CA GLY A 5 -6.62 10.61 -25.76
C GLY A 5 -5.49 9.78 -26.39
N SER A 6 -4.35 10.44 -26.62
CA SER A 6 -3.20 9.84 -27.30
C SER A 6 -2.18 9.19 -26.35
N GLY A 7 -2.30 9.41 -25.04
CA GLY A 7 -1.48 8.79 -24.02
C GLY A 7 -1.91 7.36 -23.68
N ASN A 8 -0.99 6.59 -23.09
CA ASN A 8 -1.19 5.16 -22.80
C ASN A 8 -2.38 4.86 -21.86
N PHE A 9 -2.78 5.82 -21.03
CA PHE A 9 -3.88 5.71 -20.08
C PHE A 9 -4.94 6.81 -20.30
N ASP A 10 -4.96 7.43 -21.48
CA ASP A 10 -5.96 8.46 -21.82
C ASP A 10 -7.23 7.86 -22.45
N SER A 11 -7.40 6.54 -22.36
CA SER A 11 -8.60 5.82 -22.79
C SER A 11 -9.20 5.04 -21.63
N ASP A 12 -10.53 5.00 -21.55
CA ASP A 12 -11.24 4.31 -20.47
C ASP A 12 -10.81 2.83 -20.39
N ASP A 13 -10.73 2.11 -21.52
CA ASP A 13 -10.29 0.69 -21.54
C ASP A 13 -8.89 0.47 -20.92
N ALA A 14 -7.98 1.44 -21.06
CA ALA A 14 -6.65 1.36 -20.49
C ALA A 14 -6.63 1.68 -18.98
N LEU A 15 -7.51 2.57 -18.53
CA LEU A 15 -7.72 2.87 -17.10
C LEU A 15 -8.43 1.71 -16.39
N ASP A 16 -9.38 1.06 -17.06
CA ASP A 16 -10.02 -0.16 -16.57
C ASP A 16 -8.97 -1.27 -16.39
N TYR A 17 -8.11 -1.48 -17.39
CA TYR A 17 -7.01 -2.44 -17.27
C TYR A 17 -6.03 -2.12 -16.14
N LEU A 18 -5.73 -0.83 -15.91
CA LEU A 18 -4.92 -0.41 -14.76
C LEU A 18 -5.62 -0.73 -13.44
N SER A 19 -6.93 -0.51 -13.36
CA SER A 19 -7.75 -0.80 -12.19
C SER A 19 -7.77 -2.29 -11.89
N ASP A 20 -7.84 -3.16 -12.90
CA ASP A 20 -7.76 -4.61 -12.75
C ASP A 20 -6.43 -5.06 -12.13
N ILE A 21 -5.34 -4.32 -12.35
CA ILE A 21 -4.02 -4.57 -11.73
C ILE A 21 -3.95 -4.00 -10.31
N ALA A 22 -4.50 -2.80 -10.09
CA ALA A 22 -4.40 -2.09 -8.82
C ALA A 22 -5.37 -2.63 -7.75
N ASN A 23 -6.60 -2.99 -8.13
CA ASN A 23 -7.66 -3.40 -7.20
C ASN A 23 -7.24 -4.58 -6.30
N PRO A 24 -6.62 -5.67 -6.80
CA PRO A 24 -6.16 -6.75 -5.93
C PRO A 24 -5.14 -6.31 -4.87
N LEU A 25 -4.33 -5.28 -5.16
CA LEU A 25 -3.39 -4.72 -4.19
C LEU A 25 -4.12 -3.89 -3.12
N VAL A 26 -5.18 -3.17 -3.51
CA VAL A 26 -6.03 -2.44 -2.57
C VAL A 26 -6.81 -3.41 -1.68
N GLU A 27 -7.37 -4.48 -2.26
CA GLU A 27 -8.04 -5.55 -1.53
C GLU A 27 -7.11 -6.22 -0.51
N LYS A 28 -5.84 -6.44 -0.86
CA LYS A 28 -4.81 -6.93 0.09
C LYS A 28 -4.67 -6.01 1.30
N LEU A 29 -4.62 -4.68 1.09
CA LEU A 29 -4.55 -3.73 2.19
C LEU A 29 -5.83 -3.71 3.02
N MET A 30 -7.00 -3.88 2.39
CA MET A 30 -8.28 -3.98 3.09
C MET A 30 -8.33 -5.23 3.97
N GLU A 31 -7.91 -6.38 3.44
CA GLU A 31 -7.88 -7.65 4.15
C GLU A 31 -7.05 -7.56 5.43
N VAL A 32 -5.91 -6.87 5.38
CA VAL A 32 -5.05 -6.62 6.53
C VAL A 32 -5.69 -5.69 7.57
N VAL A 33 -6.47 -4.69 7.13
CA VAL A 33 -7.22 -3.83 8.07
C VAL A 33 -8.35 -4.61 8.76
N GLU A 34 -9.02 -5.49 8.01
CA GLU A 34 -10.11 -6.32 8.52
C GLU A 34 -9.63 -7.47 9.41
N ASN A 35 -8.43 -7.99 9.13
CA ASN A 35 -7.78 -9.10 9.84
C ASN A 35 -6.35 -8.70 10.22
N PRO A 36 -6.18 -7.88 11.29
CA PRO A 36 -4.88 -7.36 11.70
C PRO A 36 -3.78 -8.42 11.88
N GLU A 37 -4.15 -9.65 12.25
CA GLU A 37 -3.24 -10.78 12.39
C GLU A 37 -2.45 -11.12 11.11
N LEU A 38 -2.95 -10.71 9.93
CA LEU A 38 -2.25 -10.85 8.65
C LEU A 38 -1.11 -9.84 8.47
N ALA A 39 -0.94 -8.89 9.37
CA ALA A 39 0.22 -7.99 9.37
C ALA A 39 1.33 -8.45 10.32
N ASP A 40 1.45 -9.76 10.55
CA ASP A 40 2.53 -10.33 11.35
C ASP A 40 3.91 -10.01 10.77
N ALA A 41 4.96 -10.21 11.57
CA ALA A 41 6.33 -9.94 11.15
C ALA A 41 6.91 -10.93 10.12
N ASP A 42 6.07 -11.75 9.48
CA ASP A 42 6.48 -12.81 8.55
C ASP A 42 6.04 -12.51 7.10
N GLU A 43 5.49 -13.49 6.38
CA GLU A 43 5.26 -13.43 4.94
C GLU A 43 4.21 -12.38 4.54
N GLU A 44 3.12 -12.28 5.29
CA GLU A 44 1.97 -11.47 4.89
C GLU A 44 2.22 -9.97 5.01
N SER A 45 2.94 -9.50 6.04
CA SER A 45 3.35 -8.09 6.09
C SER A 45 4.33 -7.74 4.97
N ASN A 46 5.20 -8.67 4.54
CA ASN A 46 6.10 -8.40 3.43
C ASN A 46 5.35 -8.21 2.11
N HIS A 47 4.32 -9.02 1.85
CA HIS A 47 3.42 -8.83 0.71
C HIS A 47 2.62 -7.53 0.81
N CYS A 48 2.10 -7.21 1.99
CA CYS A 48 1.40 -5.95 2.25
C CYS A 48 2.31 -4.73 1.96
N MET A 49 3.55 -4.75 2.46
CA MET A 49 4.51 -3.68 2.23
C MET A 49 4.93 -3.57 0.75
N ALA A 50 5.02 -4.69 0.03
CA ALA A 50 5.25 -4.67 -1.41
C ALA A 50 4.07 -4.03 -2.17
N ALA A 51 2.82 -4.36 -1.79
CA ALA A 51 1.63 -3.74 -2.35
C ALA A 51 1.62 -2.22 -2.11
N VAL A 52 2.00 -1.75 -0.91
CA VAL A 52 2.13 -0.31 -0.60
C VAL A 52 3.11 0.39 -1.56
N GLU A 53 4.29 -0.19 -1.79
CA GLU A 53 5.29 0.40 -2.69
C GLU A 53 4.80 0.42 -4.14
N ILE A 54 4.16 -0.65 -4.61
CA ILE A 54 3.60 -0.72 -5.97
C ILE A 54 2.49 0.32 -6.15
N LEU A 55 1.54 0.39 -5.21
CA LEU A 55 0.47 1.39 -5.24
C LEU A 55 1.04 2.81 -5.21
N THR A 56 2.10 3.06 -4.44
CA THR A 56 2.78 4.37 -4.44
C THR A 56 3.28 4.73 -5.84
N MET A 57 3.95 3.81 -6.52
CA MET A 57 4.45 4.03 -7.88
C MET A 57 3.30 4.28 -8.86
N LEU A 58 2.21 3.50 -8.80
CA LEU A 58 1.06 3.70 -9.67
C LEU A 58 0.37 5.05 -9.41
N SER A 59 0.14 5.38 -8.14
CA SER A 59 -0.50 6.63 -7.74
C SER A 59 0.34 7.86 -8.08
N GLN A 60 1.67 7.76 -8.25
CA GLN A 60 2.49 8.91 -8.67
C GLN A 60 2.16 9.40 -10.08
N TYR A 61 1.73 8.49 -10.94
CA TYR A 61 1.49 8.78 -12.36
C TYR A 61 0.01 8.79 -12.73
N TYR A 62 -0.84 8.11 -11.96
CA TYR A 62 -2.26 7.94 -12.28
C TYR A 62 -3.16 8.25 -11.07
N SER A 63 -4.03 9.25 -11.25
CA SER A 63 -4.99 9.67 -10.23
C SER A 63 -6.10 8.65 -9.96
N ASP A 64 -6.32 7.70 -10.87
CA ASP A 64 -7.46 6.78 -10.79
C ASP A 64 -7.29 5.63 -9.80
N THR A 65 -6.16 5.58 -9.10
CA THR A 65 -5.98 4.68 -7.95
C THR A 65 -6.94 5.01 -6.80
N ARG A 66 -7.47 6.25 -6.71
CA ARG A 66 -8.49 6.77 -5.77
C ARG A 66 -8.47 6.19 -4.36
N LEU A 67 -7.27 5.89 -3.85
CA LEU A 67 -7.11 5.43 -2.48
C LEU A 67 -7.62 6.54 -1.55
N ASN A 68 -8.39 6.16 -0.55
CA ASN A 68 -8.79 7.10 0.48
C ASN A 68 -7.59 7.31 1.44
N PRO A 69 -7.10 8.54 1.66
CA PRO A 69 -5.97 8.75 2.57
C PRO A 69 -6.26 8.32 4.02
N GLN A 70 -7.52 8.37 4.46
CA GLN A 70 -7.91 7.83 5.76
C GLN A 70 -7.74 6.30 5.79
N PHE A 71 -8.15 5.61 4.73
CA PHE A 71 -7.94 4.18 4.58
C PHE A 71 -6.45 3.82 4.62
N VAL A 72 -5.60 4.55 3.91
CA VAL A 72 -4.14 4.33 3.96
C VAL A 72 -3.58 4.59 5.37
N ALA A 73 -4.07 5.59 6.08
CA ALA A 73 -3.66 5.88 7.45
C ALA A 73 -4.07 4.77 8.43
N ASP A 74 -5.26 4.19 8.23
CA ASP A 74 -5.72 3.05 9.01
C ASP A 74 -4.87 1.80 8.71
N CYS A 75 -4.55 1.52 7.44
CA CYS A 75 -3.62 0.46 7.05
C CYS A 75 -2.25 0.61 7.73
N ARG A 76 -1.67 1.82 7.67
CA ARG A 76 -0.38 2.13 8.32
C ARG A 76 -0.41 1.81 9.80
N ARG A 77 -1.48 2.22 10.50
CA ARG A 77 -1.61 1.96 11.94
C ARG A 77 -1.70 0.46 12.21
N THR A 78 -2.58 -0.25 11.50
CA THR A 78 -2.80 -1.69 11.72
C THR A 78 -1.52 -2.48 11.48
N VAL A 79 -0.87 -2.25 10.33
CA VAL A 79 0.34 -2.97 9.95
C VAL A 79 1.48 -2.73 10.91
N LEU A 80 1.76 -1.47 11.24
CA LEU A 80 2.89 -1.15 12.12
C LEU A 80 2.67 -1.67 13.54
N THR A 81 1.43 -1.60 14.05
CA THR A 81 1.10 -2.12 15.38
C THR A 81 1.32 -3.63 15.45
N GLN A 82 0.72 -4.38 14.52
CA GLN A 82 0.84 -5.84 14.52
C GLN A 82 2.29 -6.29 14.32
N TRP A 83 3.03 -5.63 13.43
CA TRP A 83 4.43 -5.93 13.21
C TRP A 83 5.26 -5.68 14.47
N ASP A 84 5.05 -4.55 15.16
CA ASP A 84 5.74 -4.21 16.41
C ASP A 84 5.43 -5.24 17.53
N GLU A 85 4.22 -5.79 17.57
CA GLU A 85 3.79 -6.80 18.54
C GLU A 85 4.36 -8.21 18.27
N THR A 86 4.59 -8.58 17.01
CA THR A 86 4.95 -9.95 16.62
C THR A 86 6.43 -10.14 16.29
N ILE A 87 7.15 -9.08 15.91
CA ILE A 87 8.54 -9.19 15.45
C ILE A 87 9.49 -9.79 16.49
N ASP A 88 9.28 -9.52 17.78
CA ASP A 88 10.16 -10.03 18.85
C ASP A 88 10.03 -11.55 19.06
N GLU A 89 8.93 -12.16 18.60
CA GLU A 89 8.75 -13.63 18.64
C GLU A 89 9.72 -14.34 17.67
N LEU A 90 10.27 -13.61 16.70
CA LEU A 90 11.21 -14.12 15.70
C LEU A 90 12.69 -13.92 16.06
N ASP A 91 12.98 -13.38 17.26
CA ASP A 91 14.34 -13.06 17.74
C ASP A 91 15.19 -12.30 16.70
N PRO A 92 14.72 -11.12 16.25
CA PRO A 92 15.35 -10.37 15.17
C PRO A 92 16.69 -9.79 15.64
N ASP A 93 17.58 -9.54 14.69
CA ASP A 93 18.70 -8.63 14.95
C ASP A 93 18.15 -7.23 15.36
N PRO A 94 18.63 -6.62 16.46
CA PRO A 94 18.09 -5.34 16.93
C PRO A 94 18.23 -4.20 15.91
N ASP A 95 19.33 -4.17 15.14
CA ASP A 95 19.55 -3.16 14.12
C ASP A 95 18.62 -3.39 12.92
N TYR A 96 18.37 -4.67 12.57
CA TYR A 96 17.36 -5.02 11.58
C TYR A 96 15.97 -4.55 11.99
N LYS A 97 15.53 -4.78 13.23
CA LYS A 97 14.20 -4.37 13.71
C LYS A 97 14.01 -2.86 13.53
N VAL A 98 14.99 -2.06 13.97
CA VAL A 98 14.94 -0.60 13.86
C VAL A 98 14.92 -0.16 12.39
N ALA A 99 15.81 -0.71 11.55
CA ALA A 99 15.91 -0.34 10.15
C ALA A 99 14.65 -0.71 9.37
N ARG A 100 14.11 -1.93 9.56
CA ARG A 100 12.92 -2.41 8.87
C ARG A 100 11.70 -1.59 9.24
N ARG A 101 11.52 -1.30 10.54
CA ARG A 101 10.40 -0.49 11.03
C ARG A 101 10.39 0.91 10.43
N GLN A 102 11.57 1.51 10.26
CA GLN A 102 11.72 2.82 9.61
C GLN A 102 11.36 2.76 8.12
N VAL A 103 11.77 1.71 7.39
CA VAL A 103 11.40 1.53 5.98
C VAL A 103 9.90 1.39 5.82
N MET A 104 9.24 0.59 6.67
CA MET A 104 7.78 0.40 6.61
C MET A 104 7.04 1.72 6.80
N GLU A 105 7.45 2.50 7.80
CA GLU A 105 6.87 3.81 8.07
C GLU A 105 7.03 4.77 6.88
N GLN A 106 8.23 4.85 6.31
CA GLN A 106 8.51 5.72 5.17
C GLN A 106 7.72 5.32 3.92
N SER A 107 7.52 4.03 3.65
CA SER A 107 6.71 3.58 2.51
C SER A 107 5.25 4.02 2.65
N PHE A 108 4.65 3.91 3.83
CA PHE A 108 3.29 4.43 4.06
C PHE A 108 3.23 5.96 3.97
N ASP A 109 4.22 6.66 4.51
CA ASP A 109 4.27 8.13 4.44
C ASP A 109 4.36 8.62 2.98
N LYS A 110 5.11 7.93 2.12
CA LYS A 110 5.15 8.19 0.67
C LYS A 110 3.78 7.97 0.02
N LEU A 111 3.12 6.83 0.27
CA LEU A 111 1.79 6.54 -0.29
C LEU A 111 0.78 7.62 0.13
N LEU A 112 0.76 7.96 1.42
CA LEU A 112 -0.12 9.02 1.95
C LEU A 112 0.12 10.38 1.29
N ALA A 113 1.38 10.75 1.07
CA ALA A 113 1.73 12.01 0.42
C ALA A 113 1.19 12.07 -1.03
N VAL A 114 1.37 10.98 -1.78
CA VAL A 114 0.90 10.87 -3.17
C VAL A 114 -0.63 10.88 -3.23
N VAL A 115 -1.30 10.10 -2.38
CA VAL A 115 -2.77 10.01 -2.38
C VAL A 115 -3.42 11.33 -1.98
N LYS A 116 -2.83 12.09 -1.03
CA LYS A 116 -3.30 13.44 -0.66
C LYS A 116 -3.08 14.48 -1.75
N HIS A 117 -2.12 14.28 -2.65
CA HIS A 117 -1.86 15.22 -3.74
C HIS A 117 -3.02 15.27 -4.76
N TRP A 118 -3.73 14.16 -4.92
CA TRP A 118 -4.82 14.02 -5.90
C TRP A 118 -6.22 14.40 -5.38
N GLN A 119 -6.33 14.83 -4.12
CA GLN A 119 -7.59 15.31 -3.51
C GLN A 119 -7.75 16.83 -3.62
#